data_AF-A0A0J9VNN5-F1
#
_entry.id   AF-A0A0J9VNN5-F1
#
_cell.length_a   1.000
_cell.length_b   1.000
_cell.length_c   1.000
_cell.angle_alpha   90.00
_cell.angle_beta   90.00
_cell.angle_gamma   90.00
#
_symmetry.space_group_name_H-M   'P 1'
#
loop_
_entity.id
_entity.type
_entity.pdbx_description
1 polymer ?
#
loop_
_entity_poly.entity_id
_entity_poly.type
_entity_poly.pdbx_seq_one_letter_code
_entity_poly.pdbx_strand_id
1 'polypeptide(L)'
;MIQKNNILKYKIFVLPSKELPSEIFYYYLKISNEELKEFYDICKTLDSPYNKDMKIIRYCAKLMKYLKHYYEKINRGKLKKHHCNLLSHWLYEELNEKFNYNFKDLISIYGGFKRILSIVLKDSNEPQAINCLREVTVLAFNNWKDRKDLYDYCVDYDKIKELANSSYENCKKYKEYIKGKSKLYDNFEKLYISEYKKENNDFYKKCESCNPNKVIHELDCEAILLAQEKKNVDSHGPDLLGSTQSSGKNSDSTNTYGNVLLGVVVTSMTSGMLYKVNKILIKTYQQYKLFDNLFAIRINNK
;
A
#
# COMPACT_ATOMS: atom_id res chain seq x y z
N MET A 1 43.09 3.70 10.49
CA MET A 1 41.92 4.60 10.51
C MET A 1 41.36 4.67 9.10
N ILE A 2 40.08 4.33 8.92
CA ILE A 2 39.07 5.00 8.06
C ILE A 2 37.76 4.22 8.20
N GLN A 3 36.66 4.96 8.20
CA GLN A 3 35.36 4.65 8.79
C GLN A 3 34.63 3.40 8.28
N LYS A 4 33.96 2.74 9.24
CA LYS A 4 32.73 1.96 9.03
C LYS A 4 31.64 2.87 8.44
N ASN A 5 31.21 2.61 7.20
CA ASN A 5 29.99 3.20 6.67
C ASN A 5 28.79 2.32 7.06
N ASN A 6 27.99 2.83 7.99
CA ASN A 6 26.66 2.33 8.34
C ASN A 6 25.71 2.54 7.16
N ILE A 7 25.48 1.48 6.38
CA ILE A 7 24.35 1.43 5.45
C ILE A 7 23.12 1.03 6.28
N LEU A 8 22.32 2.03 6.67
CA LEU A 8 20.95 1.78 7.13
C LEU A 8 20.18 1.12 5.98
N LYS A 9 20.05 -0.21 6.03
CA LYS A 9 19.06 -0.96 5.25
C LYS A 9 17.69 -0.50 5.72
N TYR A 10 17.05 0.38 4.95
CA TYR A 10 15.61 0.59 5.07
C TYR A 10 14.93 -0.77 4.81
N LYS A 11 14.38 -1.33 5.89
CA LYS A 11 13.55 -2.53 5.85
C LYS A 11 12.26 -2.11 5.14
N ILE A 12 12.19 -2.31 3.83
CA ILE A 12 10.93 -2.20 3.09
C ILE A 12 10.00 -3.24 3.71
N PHE A 13 9.02 -2.79 4.47
CA PHE A 13 7.87 -3.62 4.84
C PHE A 13 7.12 -3.91 3.55
N VAL A 14 7.48 -5.01 2.88
CA VAL A 14 6.63 -5.59 1.83
C VAL A 14 5.45 -6.21 2.54
N LEU A 15 4.35 -5.47 2.63
CA LEU A 15 3.08 -6.02 3.07
C LEU A 15 2.54 -6.98 1.99
N PRO A 16 1.95 -8.12 2.40
CA PRO A 16 1.19 -8.96 1.49
C PRO A 16 -0.18 -8.30 1.22
N SER A 17 -0.64 -8.50 -0.03
CA SER A 17 -1.89 -8.09 -0.71
C SER A 17 -2.03 -6.63 -1.15
N LYS A 18 -2.16 -6.43 -2.47
CA LYS A 18 -2.45 -5.16 -3.15
C LYS A 18 -3.89 -4.74 -2.86
N GLU A 19 -4.12 -4.19 -1.66
CA GLU A 19 -5.47 -3.90 -1.17
C GLU A 19 -5.73 -2.39 -1.09
N LEU A 20 -4.68 -1.58 -1.06
CA LEU A 20 -4.79 -0.14 -0.95
C LEU A 20 -5.00 0.52 -2.34
N PRO A 21 -5.88 1.54 -2.45
CA PRO A 21 -6.15 2.21 -3.71
C PRO A 21 -4.89 2.69 -4.47
N SER A 22 -3.93 3.31 -3.78
CA SER A 22 -2.67 3.79 -4.37
C SER A 22 -1.79 2.63 -4.86
N GLU A 23 -1.67 1.56 -4.07
CA GLU A 23 -0.93 0.35 -4.44
C GLU A 23 -1.51 -0.35 -5.67
N ILE A 24 -2.85 -0.44 -5.72
CA ILE A 24 -3.58 -0.99 -6.88
C ILE A 24 -3.29 -0.13 -8.12
N PHE A 25 -3.33 1.20 -7.97
CA PHE A 25 -2.99 2.13 -9.05
C PHE A 25 -1.57 1.90 -9.58
N TYR A 26 -0.55 1.90 -8.70
CA TYR A 26 0.84 1.69 -9.11
C TYR A 26 1.07 0.28 -9.68
N TYR A 27 0.34 -0.72 -9.21
CA TYR A 27 0.38 -2.05 -9.78
C TYR A 27 -0.08 -2.06 -11.23
N TYR A 28 -1.23 -1.45 -11.54
CA TYR A 28 -1.73 -1.35 -12.92
C TYR A 28 -0.75 -0.62 -13.84
N LEU A 29 -0.12 0.44 -13.33
CA LEU A 29 0.90 1.20 -14.05
C LEU A 29 2.19 0.40 -14.31
N LYS A 30 2.49 -0.59 -13.45
CA LYS A 30 3.67 -1.46 -13.56
C LYS A 30 3.47 -2.61 -14.56
N ILE A 31 2.30 -3.25 -14.55
CA ILE A 31 2.03 -4.45 -15.37
C ILE A 31 1.64 -4.13 -16.81
N SER A 32 1.43 -2.87 -17.15
CA SER A 32 0.99 -2.43 -18.48
C SER A 32 2.05 -2.61 -19.60
N ASN A 33 2.98 -3.57 -19.50
CA ASN A 33 4.13 -3.73 -20.40
C ASN A 33 3.80 -4.46 -21.72
N GLU A 34 2.71 -5.21 -21.80
CA GLU A 34 2.23 -5.80 -23.05
C GLU A 34 1.73 -4.67 -23.97
N GLU A 35 2.01 -4.68 -25.27
CA GLU A 35 1.52 -3.66 -26.24
C GLU A 35 2.08 -2.22 -26.12
N LEU A 36 3.32 -2.04 -25.66
CA LEU A 36 3.96 -0.70 -25.65
C LEU A 36 4.52 -0.23 -27.02
N LYS A 37 4.48 -1.08 -28.07
CA LYS A 37 5.19 -0.81 -29.33
C LYS A 37 4.72 0.46 -30.04
N GLU A 38 3.41 0.67 -30.18
CA GLU A 38 2.89 1.89 -30.83
C GLU A 38 3.32 3.15 -30.08
N PHE A 39 3.28 3.11 -28.74
CA PHE A 39 3.66 4.26 -27.93
C PHE A 39 5.15 4.50 -27.93
N TYR A 40 5.99 3.47 -28.07
CA TYR A 40 7.42 3.64 -28.18
C TYR A 40 7.81 4.45 -29.42
N ASP A 41 7.20 4.17 -30.57
CA ASP A 41 7.52 4.90 -31.79
C ASP A 41 7.06 6.36 -31.71
N ILE A 42 5.90 6.62 -31.12
CA ILE A 42 5.45 7.98 -30.81
C ILE A 42 6.42 8.67 -29.84
N CYS A 43 6.86 7.99 -28.78
CA CYS A 43 7.76 8.55 -27.78
C CYS A 43 9.19 8.78 -28.28
N LYS A 44 9.60 8.17 -29.41
CA LYS A 44 10.85 8.52 -30.11
C LYS A 44 10.80 9.90 -30.79
N THR A 45 9.62 10.52 -30.91
CA THR A 45 9.46 11.89 -31.44
C THR A 45 9.79 12.99 -30.41
N LEU A 46 10.22 12.61 -29.20
CA LEU A 46 10.80 13.53 -28.23
C LEU A 46 12.01 14.26 -28.80
N ASP A 47 12.35 15.39 -28.19
CA ASP A 47 13.51 16.17 -28.61
C ASP A 47 14.80 15.47 -28.16
N SER A 48 15.88 15.63 -28.92
CA SER A 48 17.20 15.13 -28.55
C SER A 48 17.72 15.87 -27.31
N PRO A 49 18.40 15.19 -26.36
CA PRO A 49 18.87 13.80 -26.43
C PRO A 49 17.86 12.76 -25.90
N TYR A 50 16.70 13.18 -25.41
CA TYR A 50 15.77 12.31 -24.67
C TYR A 50 15.16 11.21 -25.51
N ASN A 51 15.01 11.42 -26.83
CA ASN A 51 14.58 10.40 -27.78
C ASN A 51 15.57 9.24 -27.99
N LYS A 52 16.79 9.32 -27.46
CA LYS A 52 17.78 8.23 -27.50
C LYS A 52 17.79 7.43 -26.19
N ASP A 53 17.11 7.90 -25.16
CA ASP A 53 17.09 7.25 -23.86
C ASP A 53 15.90 6.31 -23.72
N MET A 54 16.17 5.01 -23.78
CA MET A 54 15.14 3.98 -23.69
C MET A 54 14.35 3.99 -22.37
N LYS A 55 14.92 4.50 -21.26
CA LYS A 55 14.15 4.63 -20.01
C LYS A 55 13.13 5.75 -20.12
N ILE A 56 13.51 6.91 -20.67
CA ILE A 56 12.60 8.05 -20.89
C ILE A 56 11.49 7.65 -21.85
N ILE A 57 11.86 7.02 -22.97
CA ILE A 57 10.92 6.50 -23.97
C ILE A 57 9.92 5.52 -23.32
N ARG A 58 10.38 4.66 -22.40
CA ARG A 58 9.52 3.76 -21.62
C ARG A 58 8.59 4.48 -20.65
N TYR A 59 9.05 5.52 -19.97
CA TYR A 59 8.20 6.32 -19.09
C TYR A 59 7.10 7.04 -19.87
N CYS A 60 7.46 7.64 -21.00
CA CYS A 60 6.52 8.21 -21.96
C CYS A 60 5.48 7.18 -22.43
N ALA A 61 5.94 5.99 -22.86
CA ALA A 61 5.04 4.97 -23.39
C ALA A 61 4.04 4.45 -22.36
N LYS A 62 4.50 4.24 -21.11
CA LYS A 62 3.63 3.85 -19.99
C LYS A 62 2.59 4.91 -19.66
N LEU A 63 3.02 6.17 -19.60
CA LEU A 63 2.13 7.32 -19.41
C LEU A 63 1.04 7.38 -20.49
N MET A 64 1.41 7.24 -21.77
CA MET A 64 0.47 7.26 -22.88
C MET A 64 -0.53 6.12 -22.77
N LYS A 65 -0.03 4.90 -22.52
CA LYS A 65 -0.88 3.73 -22.37
C LYS A 65 -1.88 3.88 -21.23
N TYR A 66 -1.41 4.37 -20.07
CA TYR A 66 -2.29 4.65 -18.93
C TYR A 66 -3.41 5.61 -19.33
N LEU A 67 -3.05 6.75 -19.92
CA LEU A 67 -4.02 7.79 -20.26
C LEU A 67 -4.96 7.41 -21.41
N LYS A 68 -4.51 6.61 -22.38
CA LYS A 68 -5.34 6.17 -23.51
C LYS A 68 -6.29 5.02 -23.16
N HIS A 69 -5.86 4.06 -22.33
CA HIS A 69 -6.63 2.82 -22.12
C HIS A 69 -7.24 2.67 -20.73
N TYR A 70 -6.66 3.28 -19.70
CA TYR A 70 -7.10 3.08 -18.32
C TYR A 70 -7.77 4.31 -17.71
N TYR A 71 -7.52 5.50 -18.28
CA TYR A 71 -8.07 6.76 -17.78
C TYR A 71 -9.58 6.70 -17.57
N GLU A 72 -10.36 6.35 -18.61
CA GLU A 72 -11.83 6.28 -18.55
C GLU A 72 -12.31 5.38 -17.40
N LYS A 73 -11.78 4.15 -17.34
CA LYS A 73 -12.15 3.16 -16.32
C LYS A 73 -11.86 3.66 -14.91
N ILE A 74 -10.68 4.25 -14.69
CA ILE A 74 -10.28 4.78 -13.38
C ILE A 74 -11.06 6.05 -13.04
N ASN A 75 -11.37 6.88 -14.03
CA ASN A 75 -12.13 8.13 -13.91
C ASN A 75 -13.63 7.91 -13.61
N ARG A 76 -14.11 6.66 -13.69
CA ARG A 76 -15.44 6.24 -13.21
C ARG A 76 -15.41 5.56 -11.83
N GLY A 77 -14.22 5.31 -11.29
CA GLY A 77 -14.02 4.57 -10.05
C GLY A 77 -13.69 5.43 -8.83
N LYS A 78 -13.35 4.75 -7.73
CA LYS A 78 -12.96 5.38 -6.44
C LYS A 78 -11.77 6.34 -6.53
N LEU A 79 -10.94 6.18 -7.58
CA LEU A 79 -9.74 7.00 -7.81
C LEU A 79 -9.98 8.18 -8.76
N LYS A 80 -11.21 8.44 -9.21
CA LYS A 80 -11.55 9.51 -10.16
C LYS A 80 -10.89 10.86 -9.87
N LYS A 81 -10.86 11.28 -8.59
CA LYS A 81 -10.28 12.58 -8.19
C LYS A 81 -8.78 12.51 -7.87
N HIS A 82 -8.17 11.33 -7.89
CA HIS A 82 -6.83 11.11 -7.35
C HIS A 82 -5.83 10.58 -8.36
N HIS A 83 -6.29 9.81 -9.35
CA HIS A 83 -5.42 9.09 -10.29
C HIS A 83 -4.44 9.98 -11.06
N CYS A 84 -4.83 11.20 -11.40
CA CYS A 84 -3.94 12.17 -12.05
C CYS A 84 -2.80 12.66 -11.15
N ASN A 85 -3.08 12.91 -9.86
CA ASN A 85 -2.05 13.26 -8.89
C ASN A 85 -1.13 12.07 -8.61
N LEU A 86 -1.69 10.86 -8.46
CA LEU A 86 -0.90 9.62 -8.30
C LEU A 86 0.02 9.38 -9.51
N LEU A 87 -0.50 9.57 -10.73
CA LEU A 87 0.27 9.44 -11.97
C LEU A 87 1.40 10.46 -12.03
N SER A 88 1.11 11.71 -11.66
CA SER A 88 2.09 12.80 -11.66
C SER A 88 3.21 12.54 -10.65
N HIS A 89 2.87 12.07 -9.44
CA HIS A 89 3.85 11.64 -8.44
C HIS A 89 4.73 10.50 -8.92
N TRP A 90 4.14 9.44 -9.52
CA TRP A 90 4.90 8.33 -10.08
C TRP A 90 5.85 8.79 -11.19
N LEU A 91 5.37 9.62 -12.12
CA LEU A 91 6.17 10.09 -13.23
C LEU A 91 7.35 10.95 -12.75
N TYR A 92 7.10 11.82 -11.77
CA TYR A 92 8.16 12.62 -11.15
C TYR A 92 9.18 11.74 -10.45
N GLU A 93 8.77 10.73 -9.69
CA GLU A 93 9.66 9.76 -9.03
C GLU A 93 10.59 9.07 -10.03
N GLU A 94 10.04 8.46 -11.09
CA GLU A 94 10.81 7.73 -12.10
C GLU A 94 11.84 8.61 -12.82
N LEU A 95 11.47 9.86 -13.13
CA LEU A 95 12.37 10.82 -13.75
C LEU A 95 13.41 11.33 -12.77
N ASN A 96 13.00 11.68 -11.55
CA ASN A 96 13.90 12.25 -10.56
C ASN A 96 14.97 11.25 -10.10
N GLU A 97 14.62 9.97 -9.94
CA GLU A 97 15.57 8.89 -9.64
C GLU A 97 16.59 8.67 -10.76
N LYS A 98 16.23 8.99 -12.00
CA LYS A 98 17.13 8.89 -13.15
C LYS A 98 18.07 10.10 -13.29
N PHE A 99 17.56 11.31 -13.04
CA PHE A 99 18.27 12.55 -13.34
C PHE A 99 18.90 13.24 -12.12
N ASN A 100 18.82 12.64 -10.93
CA ASN A 100 19.41 13.17 -9.70
C ASN A 100 19.11 14.67 -9.51
N TYR A 101 17.86 15.08 -9.68
CA TYR A 101 17.39 16.47 -9.58
C TYR A 101 17.90 17.47 -10.63
N ASN A 102 18.34 17.05 -11.82
CA ASN A 102 18.55 18.01 -12.91
C ASN A 102 17.22 18.63 -13.37
N PHE A 103 16.87 19.78 -12.78
CA PHE A 103 15.59 20.43 -12.99
C PHE A 103 15.35 20.88 -14.44
N LYS A 104 16.41 21.27 -15.16
CA LYS A 104 16.32 21.65 -16.57
C LYS A 104 15.94 20.46 -17.46
N ASP A 105 16.54 19.30 -17.20
CA ASP A 105 16.18 18.08 -17.91
C ASP A 105 14.75 17.63 -17.59
N LEU A 106 14.36 17.71 -16.31
CA LEU A 106 13.00 17.39 -15.88
C LEU A 106 11.96 18.25 -16.60
N ILE A 107 12.15 19.57 -16.67
CA ILE A 107 11.25 20.48 -17.39
C ILE A 107 11.16 20.11 -18.87
N SER A 108 12.30 19.89 -19.51
CA SER A 108 12.36 19.60 -20.96
C SER A 108 11.64 18.29 -21.29
N ILE A 109 11.85 17.25 -20.48
CA ILE A 109 11.19 15.95 -20.63
C ILE A 109 9.68 16.06 -20.37
N TYR A 110 9.27 16.76 -19.30
CA TYR A 110 7.85 16.96 -18.99
C TYR A 110 7.12 17.71 -20.10
N GLY A 111 7.74 18.77 -20.64
CA GLY A 111 7.21 19.52 -21.77
C GLY A 111 7.04 18.63 -23.01
N GLY A 112 8.04 17.80 -23.30
CA GLY A 112 7.97 16.80 -24.37
C GLY A 112 6.83 15.79 -24.18
N PHE A 113 6.63 15.29 -22.96
CA PHE A 113 5.52 14.38 -22.64
C PHE A 113 4.16 15.05 -22.83
N LYS A 114 4.00 16.30 -22.38
CA LYS A 114 2.76 17.07 -22.58
C LYS A 114 2.48 17.33 -24.06
N ARG A 115 3.51 17.67 -24.85
CA ARG A 115 3.39 17.82 -26.31
C ARG A 115 2.88 16.53 -26.94
N ILE A 116 3.50 15.39 -26.62
CA ILE A 116 3.08 14.09 -27.15
C ILE A 116 1.65 13.76 -26.74
N LEU A 117 1.28 13.99 -25.46
CA LEU A 117 -0.10 13.77 -24.99
C LEU A 117 -1.11 14.57 -25.80
N SER A 118 -0.82 15.84 -26.08
CA SER A 118 -1.71 16.69 -26.87
C SER A 118 -1.92 16.18 -28.29
N ILE A 119 -0.95 15.45 -28.86
CA ILE A 119 -1.05 14.82 -30.18
C ILE A 119 -1.83 13.51 -30.09
N VAL A 120 -1.49 12.63 -29.14
CA VAL A 120 -2.05 11.28 -29.03
C VAL A 120 -3.51 11.29 -28.57
N LEU A 121 -3.88 12.24 -27.71
CA LEU A 121 -5.20 12.29 -27.08
C LEU A 121 -6.12 13.36 -27.70
N LYS A 122 -5.68 14.06 -28.76
CA LYS A 122 -6.42 15.14 -29.42
C LYS A 122 -7.86 14.73 -29.77
N ASP A 123 -8.00 13.58 -30.40
CA ASP A 123 -9.26 13.02 -30.88
C ASP A 123 -9.73 11.84 -30.03
N SER A 124 -9.27 11.76 -28.78
CA SER A 124 -9.70 10.70 -27.86
C SER A 124 -11.10 10.96 -27.33
N ASN A 125 -11.80 9.90 -26.92
CA ASN A 125 -13.12 10.00 -26.30
C ASN A 125 -13.11 10.75 -24.95
N GLU A 126 -11.93 11.01 -24.38
CA GLU A 126 -11.75 11.62 -23.05
C GLU A 126 -10.67 12.73 -23.14
N PRO A 127 -10.92 13.83 -23.85
CA PRO A 127 -9.92 14.88 -24.14
C PRO A 127 -9.35 15.52 -22.86
N GLN A 128 -10.08 15.49 -21.74
CA GLN A 128 -9.59 15.97 -20.46
C GLN A 128 -8.38 15.19 -19.91
N ALA A 129 -8.09 13.99 -20.43
CA ALA A 129 -6.90 13.22 -20.06
C ALA A 129 -5.59 13.96 -20.39
N ILE A 130 -5.61 14.88 -21.36
CA ILE A 130 -4.48 15.77 -21.70
C ILE A 130 -4.03 16.59 -20.49
N ASN A 131 -4.97 16.98 -19.63
CA ASN A 131 -4.72 17.83 -18.46
C ASN A 131 -4.41 17.03 -17.18
N CYS A 132 -4.24 15.71 -17.29
CA CYS A 132 -4.03 14.85 -16.13
C CYS A 132 -2.67 15.06 -15.47
N LEU A 133 -1.62 15.40 -16.24
CA LEU A 133 -0.30 15.65 -15.67
C LEU A 133 -0.20 17.04 -15.05
N ARG A 134 0.23 17.07 -13.78
CA ARG A 134 0.55 18.29 -13.05
C ARG A 134 1.82 18.94 -13.61
N GLU A 135 1.97 20.24 -13.38
CA GLU A 135 3.23 20.91 -13.68
C GLU A 135 4.36 20.34 -12.83
N VAL A 136 5.52 20.10 -13.44
CA VAL A 136 6.67 19.51 -12.74
C VAL A 136 7.14 20.37 -11.57
N THR A 137 6.98 21.69 -11.68
CA THR A 137 7.28 22.68 -10.64
C THR A 137 6.49 22.45 -9.35
N VAL A 138 5.29 21.89 -9.43
CA VAL A 138 4.43 21.56 -8.28
C VAL A 138 4.99 20.37 -7.48
N LEU A 139 5.78 19.52 -8.13
CA LEU A 139 6.32 18.27 -7.56
C LEU A 139 7.80 18.39 -7.18
N ALA A 140 8.54 19.30 -7.82
CA ALA A 140 9.99 19.41 -7.75
C ALA A 140 10.54 20.02 -6.45
N PHE A 141 10.27 19.38 -5.32
CA PHE A 141 10.79 19.75 -4.01
C PHE A 141 11.70 18.66 -3.45
N ASN A 142 12.69 19.04 -2.63
CA ASN A 142 13.61 18.08 -1.99
C ASN A 142 12.89 17.01 -1.14
N ASN A 143 11.70 17.32 -0.64
CA ASN A 143 10.87 16.44 0.17
C ASN A 143 9.76 15.72 -0.62
N TRP A 144 9.89 15.60 -1.95
CA TRP A 144 8.87 14.98 -2.81
C TRP A 144 8.45 13.57 -2.35
N LYS A 145 9.37 12.79 -1.76
CA LYS A 145 9.07 11.45 -1.21
C LYS A 145 8.03 11.52 -0.10
N ASP A 146 8.23 12.44 0.85
CA ASP A 146 7.31 12.65 1.96
C ASP A 146 5.97 13.23 1.48
N ARG A 147 6.00 14.12 0.48
CA ARG A 147 4.78 14.66 -0.15
C ARG A 147 3.97 13.56 -0.83
N LYS A 148 4.66 12.67 -1.57
CA LYS A 148 4.05 11.51 -2.22
C LYS A 148 3.47 10.54 -1.17
N ASP A 149 4.23 10.21 -0.13
CA ASP A 149 3.78 9.29 0.92
C ASP A 149 2.57 9.84 1.70
N LEU A 150 2.55 11.16 1.96
CA LEU A 150 1.38 11.81 2.56
C LEU A 150 0.15 11.71 1.65
N TYR A 151 0.31 11.99 0.36
CA TYR A 151 -0.79 11.93 -0.59
C TYR A 151 -1.33 10.50 -0.75
N ASP A 152 -0.44 9.51 -0.90
CA ASP A 152 -0.79 8.09 -0.99
C ASP A 152 -1.55 7.64 0.27
N TYR A 153 -1.06 7.99 1.47
CA TYR A 153 -1.75 7.70 2.73
C TYR A 153 -3.16 8.28 2.78
N CYS A 154 -3.34 9.54 2.38
CA CYS A 154 -4.65 10.17 2.39
C CYS A 154 -5.64 9.56 1.38
N VAL A 155 -5.15 9.09 0.23
CA VAL A 155 -5.95 8.35 -0.74
C VAL A 155 -6.36 6.98 -0.18
N ASP A 156 -5.48 6.34 0.58
CA ASP A 156 -5.68 4.97 1.08
C ASP A 156 -6.47 4.90 2.38
N TYR A 157 -6.58 6.01 3.11
CA TYR A 157 -7.05 6.05 4.50
C TYR A 157 -8.42 5.40 4.72
N ASP A 158 -9.41 5.65 3.85
CA ASP A 158 -10.74 5.03 4.00
C ASP A 158 -10.66 3.51 3.92
N LYS A 159 -9.85 2.99 2.99
CA LYS A 159 -9.67 1.55 2.81
C LYS A 159 -8.87 0.96 3.98
N ILE A 160 -7.88 1.69 4.48
CA ILE A 160 -7.16 1.34 5.70
C ILE A 160 -8.13 1.21 6.89
N LYS A 161 -9.04 2.18 7.07
CA LYS A 161 -10.05 2.16 8.15
C LYS A 161 -11.02 0.99 7.99
N GLU A 162 -11.49 0.73 6.77
CA GLU A 162 -12.34 -0.43 6.45
C GLU A 162 -11.63 -1.75 6.81
N LEU A 163 -10.39 -1.93 6.36
CA LEU A 163 -9.62 -3.15 6.59
C LEU A 163 -9.25 -3.29 8.07
N ALA A 164 -8.91 -2.21 8.76
CA ALA A 164 -8.63 -2.23 10.20
C ALA A 164 -9.81 -2.77 11.01
N ASN A 165 -11.04 -2.46 10.61
CA ASN A 165 -12.26 -2.92 11.28
C ASN A 165 -12.69 -4.35 10.93
N SER A 166 -12.00 -5.02 9.99
CA SER A 166 -12.40 -6.35 9.52
C SER A 166 -11.99 -7.50 10.45
N SER A 167 -10.88 -7.35 11.19
CA SER A 167 -10.45 -8.34 12.17
C SER A 167 -9.49 -7.74 13.19
N TYR A 168 -9.33 -8.42 14.33
CA TYR A 168 -8.35 -8.06 15.35
C TYR A 168 -6.91 -7.99 14.78
N GLU A 169 -6.52 -8.94 13.93
CA GLU A 169 -5.20 -8.95 13.28
C GLU A 169 -5.02 -7.76 12.34
N ASN A 170 -6.02 -7.47 11.50
CA ASN A 170 -5.96 -6.34 10.59
C ASN A 170 -5.98 -5.01 11.36
N CYS A 171 -6.75 -4.91 12.45
CA CYS A 171 -6.73 -3.75 13.32
C CYS A 171 -5.32 -3.46 13.82
N LYS A 172 -4.61 -4.46 14.38
CA LYS A 172 -3.23 -4.29 14.84
C LYS A 172 -2.28 -3.88 13.72
N LYS A 173 -2.34 -4.58 12.58
CA LYS A 173 -1.54 -4.27 11.37
C LYS A 173 -1.71 -2.81 10.94
N TYR A 174 -2.95 -2.35 10.75
CA TYR A 174 -3.22 -1.01 10.24
C TYR A 174 -3.04 0.08 11.30
N LYS A 175 -3.24 -0.23 12.59
CA LYS A 175 -2.92 0.68 13.70
C LYS A 175 -1.42 0.98 13.73
N GLU A 176 -0.56 -0.02 13.56
CA GLU A 176 0.90 0.19 13.43
C GLU A 176 1.27 0.97 12.18
N TYR A 177 0.67 0.64 11.03
CA TYR A 177 0.88 1.39 9.79
C TYR A 177 0.53 2.89 9.95
N ILE A 178 -0.61 3.20 10.56
CA ILE A 178 -1.05 4.58 10.84
C ILE A 178 -0.06 5.30 11.76
N LYS A 179 0.41 4.67 12.85
CA LYS A 179 1.46 5.26 13.73
C LYS A 179 2.70 5.65 12.93
N GLY A 180 3.09 4.83 11.96
CA GLY A 180 4.25 5.10 11.11
C GLY A 180 4.15 6.42 10.32
N LYS A 181 2.94 6.95 10.11
CA LYS A 181 2.68 8.17 9.35
C LYS A 181 2.74 9.45 10.19
N SER A 182 2.88 9.38 11.52
CA SER A 182 2.83 10.56 12.40
C SER A 182 3.81 11.67 12.00
N LYS A 183 5.05 11.31 11.60
CA LYS A 183 6.06 12.29 11.18
C LYS A 183 5.66 13.12 9.96
N LEU A 184 4.84 12.57 9.06
CA LEU A 184 4.30 13.31 7.92
C LEU A 184 3.31 14.38 8.41
N TYR A 185 2.53 14.06 9.45
CA TYR A 185 1.53 14.97 9.99
C TYR A 185 2.10 16.05 10.90
N ASP A 186 3.24 15.81 11.54
CA ASP A 186 4.00 16.87 12.24
C ASP A 186 4.40 18.01 11.30
N ASN A 187 4.51 17.73 9.99
CA ASN A 187 4.84 18.69 8.94
C ASN A 187 3.74 18.81 7.88
N PHE A 188 2.49 18.50 8.23
CA PHE A 188 1.38 18.36 7.27
C PHE A 188 1.24 19.56 6.32
N GLU A 189 1.14 20.78 6.87
CA GLU A 189 0.98 22.01 6.08
C GLU A 189 2.13 22.25 5.10
N LYS A 190 3.35 21.87 5.48
CA LYS A 190 4.53 22.00 4.62
C LYS A 190 4.56 20.93 3.52
N LEU A 191 4.10 19.72 3.83
CA LEU A 191 4.14 18.57 2.93
C LEU A 191 2.95 18.54 1.96
N TYR A 192 1.78 19.01 2.36
CA TYR A 192 0.64 19.05 1.48
C TYR A 192 0.90 20.01 0.30
N ILE A 193 0.53 19.58 -0.90
CA ILE A 193 0.75 20.38 -2.12
C ILE A 193 -0.37 21.43 -2.23
N SER A 194 0.02 22.71 -2.28
CA SER A 194 -0.92 23.83 -2.21
C SER A 194 -1.90 23.85 -3.38
N GLU A 195 -1.43 23.43 -4.56
CA GLU A 195 -2.19 23.32 -5.80
C GLU A 195 -3.30 22.26 -5.65
N TYR A 196 -3.01 21.13 -5.00
CA TYR A 196 -4.02 20.10 -4.74
C TYR A 196 -5.10 20.61 -3.77
N LYS A 197 -4.73 21.46 -2.81
CA LYS A 197 -5.69 22.08 -1.88
C LYS A 197 -6.60 23.07 -2.60
N LYS A 198 -6.05 23.87 -3.52
CA LYS A 198 -6.83 24.81 -4.36
C LYS A 198 -7.82 24.07 -5.26
N GLU A 199 -7.40 22.96 -5.86
CA GLU A 199 -8.25 22.16 -6.75
C GLU A 199 -9.31 21.34 -5.99
N ASN A 200 -9.00 20.87 -4.78
CA ASN A 200 -9.88 19.98 -4.01
C ASN A 200 -9.73 20.18 -2.49
N ASN A 201 -10.27 21.29 -2.00
CA ASN A 201 -10.20 21.66 -0.59
C ASN A 201 -10.90 20.64 0.34
N ASP A 202 -11.96 19.99 -0.13
CA ASP A 202 -12.64 18.96 0.65
C ASP A 202 -11.74 17.75 0.90
N PHE A 203 -10.96 17.34 -0.12
CA PHE A 203 -9.97 16.28 0.07
C PHE A 203 -8.81 16.71 0.98
N TYR A 204 -8.38 17.97 0.91
CA TYR A 204 -7.40 18.50 1.87
C TYR A 204 -7.92 18.38 3.31
N LYS A 205 -9.14 18.85 3.61
CA LYS A 205 -9.75 18.74 4.94
C LYS A 205 -9.88 17.30 5.40
N LYS A 206 -10.26 16.40 4.48
CA LYS A 206 -10.31 14.96 4.74
C LYS A 206 -8.92 14.43 5.09
N CYS A 207 -7.91 14.74 4.29
CA CYS A 207 -6.53 14.30 4.51
C CYS A 207 -5.97 14.82 5.84
N GLU A 208 -6.31 16.05 6.23
CA GLU A 208 -5.99 16.62 7.55
C GLU A 208 -6.65 15.83 8.70
N SER A 209 -7.91 15.40 8.50
CA SER A 209 -8.62 14.57 9.48
C SER A 209 -8.01 13.17 9.66
N CYS A 210 -7.24 12.68 8.68
CA CYS A 210 -6.52 11.39 8.77
C CYS A 210 -5.31 11.43 9.72
N ASN A 211 -5.09 12.53 10.46
CA ASN A 211 -3.93 12.67 11.35
C ASN A 211 -3.83 11.47 12.32
N PRO A 212 -2.71 10.71 12.30
CA PRO A 212 -2.49 9.55 13.14
C PRO A 212 -2.75 9.79 14.63
N ASN A 213 -2.41 10.97 15.16
CA ASN A 213 -2.60 11.30 16.58
C ASN A 213 -4.09 11.46 16.94
N LYS A 214 -4.96 11.74 15.96
CA LYS A 214 -6.41 11.82 16.15
C LYS A 214 -7.05 10.44 15.96
N VAL A 215 -6.75 9.81 14.84
CA VAL A 215 -7.51 8.65 14.37
C VAL A 215 -7.10 7.33 15.02
N ILE A 216 -5.91 7.27 15.63
CA ILE A 216 -5.44 6.02 16.22
C ILE A 216 -6.25 5.57 17.43
N HIS A 217 -6.83 6.52 18.15
CA HIS A 217 -7.70 6.28 19.29
C HIS A 217 -9.08 5.79 18.85
N GLU A 218 -9.49 6.06 17.61
CA GLU A 218 -10.73 5.54 17.03
C GLU A 218 -10.64 4.04 16.69
N LEU A 219 -9.42 3.49 16.58
CA LEU A 219 -9.20 2.06 16.31
C LEU A 219 -9.10 1.27 17.62
N ASP A 220 -10.25 0.81 18.10
CA ASP A 220 -10.35 -0.10 19.25
C ASP A 220 -10.29 -1.57 18.79
N CYS A 221 -9.08 -2.12 18.83
CA CYS A 221 -8.86 -3.52 18.47
C CYS A 221 -9.44 -4.51 19.49
N GLU A 222 -9.56 -4.12 20.77
CA GLU A 222 -10.11 -5.00 21.81
C GLU A 222 -11.61 -5.16 21.63
N ALA A 223 -12.32 -4.08 21.31
CA ALA A 223 -13.72 -4.15 20.94
C ALA A 223 -13.95 -5.06 19.72
N ILE A 224 -13.07 -5.03 18.72
CA ILE A 224 -13.14 -5.93 17.55
C ILE A 224 -12.94 -7.39 17.98
N LEU A 225 -11.97 -7.68 18.85
CA LEU A 225 -11.73 -9.03 19.35
C LEU A 225 -12.95 -9.59 20.07
N LEU A 226 -13.54 -8.82 20.99
CA LEU A 226 -14.76 -9.22 21.72
C LEU A 226 -15.95 -9.46 20.79
N ALA A 227 -16.11 -8.64 19.75
CA ALA A 227 -17.16 -8.82 18.76
C ALA A 227 -16.96 -10.09 17.91
N GLN A 228 -15.71 -10.44 17.61
CA GLN A 228 -15.38 -11.68 16.90
C GLN A 228 -15.64 -12.93 17.76
N GLU A 229 -15.26 -12.90 19.04
CA GLU A 229 -15.50 -14.00 19.97
C GLU A 229 -17.00 -14.29 20.13
N LYS A 230 -17.83 -13.26 20.27
CA LYS A 230 -19.29 -13.41 20.35
C LYS A 230 -19.88 -14.09 19.11
N LYS A 231 -19.48 -13.67 17.91
CA LYS A 231 -19.92 -14.29 16.65
C LYS A 231 -19.56 -15.77 16.54
N ASN A 232 -18.41 -16.17 17.09
CA ASN A 232 -17.98 -17.57 17.09
C ASN A 232 -18.79 -18.42 18.08
N VAL A 233 -19.16 -17.86 19.24
CA VAL A 233 -20.04 -18.53 20.22
C VAL A 233 -21.44 -18.72 19.65
N ASP A 234 -22.01 -17.71 18.99
CA ASP A 234 -23.36 -17.79 18.40
C ASP A 234 -23.43 -18.76 17.19
N SER A 235 -22.28 -19.07 16.55
CA SER A 235 -22.20 -20.06 15.47
C SER A 235 -22.17 -21.52 15.95
N HIS A 236 -21.97 -21.73 17.25
CA HIS A 236 -22.19 -23.01 17.92
C HIS A 236 -23.55 -22.97 18.64
N GLY A 237 -24.63 -23.18 17.89
CA GLY A 237 -25.98 -23.28 18.46
C GLY A 237 -26.07 -24.38 19.53
N PRO A 238 -27.01 -24.26 20.49
CA PRO A 238 -27.13 -25.20 21.60
C PRO A 238 -27.78 -26.50 21.09
N ASP A 239 -26.96 -27.47 20.67
CA ASP A 239 -27.45 -28.81 20.37
C ASP A 239 -27.22 -29.73 21.58
N LEU A 240 -28.31 -30.37 22.00
CA LEU A 240 -28.47 -31.40 23.04
C LEU A 240 -28.40 -30.99 24.52
N LEU A 241 -29.43 -30.27 24.98
CA LEU A 241 -30.09 -30.60 26.25
C LEU A 241 -31.02 -31.80 26.02
N GLY A 242 -30.46 -33.01 26.12
CA GLY A 242 -31.24 -34.24 26.23
C GLY A 242 -31.69 -34.46 27.67
N SER A 243 -32.93 -34.10 27.97
CA SER A 243 -33.60 -34.36 29.24
C SER A 243 -33.64 -35.87 29.56
N THR A 244 -33.27 -36.24 30.79
CA THR A 244 -33.88 -37.39 31.47
C THR A 244 -33.97 -37.11 32.97
N GLN A 245 -35.20 -37.00 33.45
CA GLN A 245 -35.56 -37.00 34.87
C GLN A 245 -35.35 -38.41 35.46
N SER A 246 -34.73 -38.49 36.64
CA SER A 246 -35.27 -39.29 37.74
C SER A 246 -34.66 -38.89 39.09
N SER A 247 -35.53 -38.98 40.10
CA SER A 247 -35.46 -38.51 41.48
C SER A 247 -34.46 -39.26 42.38
N GLY A 248 -33.87 -38.55 43.37
CA GLY A 248 -33.67 -39.14 44.70
C GLY A 248 -32.40 -38.78 45.50
N LYS A 249 -32.60 -37.91 46.51
CA LYS A 249 -31.91 -37.80 47.82
C LYS A 249 -30.55 -37.08 47.97
N ASN A 250 -30.59 -36.19 48.97
CA ASN A 250 -29.60 -35.29 49.56
C ASN A 250 -28.28 -35.94 50.04
N SER A 251 -27.18 -35.21 49.93
CA SER A 251 -26.31 -34.82 51.06
C SER A 251 -25.21 -33.85 50.60
N ASP A 252 -24.87 -32.90 51.47
CA ASP A 252 -23.78 -31.93 51.35
C ASP A 252 -22.49 -32.47 50.71
N SER A 253 -21.96 -31.72 49.74
CA SER A 253 -20.51 -31.47 49.67
C SER A 253 -20.23 -30.22 48.84
N THR A 254 -19.66 -29.21 49.49
CA THR A 254 -18.86 -28.18 48.86
C THR A 254 -17.71 -28.85 48.10
N ASN A 255 -17.53 -28.54 46.80
CA ASN A 255 -16.22 -28.26 46.17
C ASN A 255 -16.30 -28.17 44.63
N THR A 256 -15.94 -26.99 44.13
CA THR A 256 -14.88 -26.82 43.10
C THR A 256 -15.13 -27.43 41.71
N TYR A 257 -16.06 -26.87 40.94
CA TYR A 257 -16.17 -27.11 39.50
C TYR A 257 -16.02 -25.82 38.65
N GLY A 258 -15.25 -24.85 39.14
CA GLY A 258 -14.94 -23.60 38.43
C GLY A 258 -13.59 -23.56 37.71
N ASN A 259 -12.67 -24.51 37.99
CA ASN A 259 -11.26 -24.37 37.58
C ASN A 259 -10.75 -25.43 36.60
N VAL A 260 -11.58 -26.38 36.14
CA VAL A 260 -11.14 -27.44 35.21
C VAL A 260 -11.16 -26.98 33.74
N LEU A 261 -12.01 -26.01 33.38
CA LEU A 261 -12.08 -25.50 32.00
C LEU A 261 -10.98 -24.47 31.65
N LEU A 262 -10.34 -23.85 32.65
CA LEU A 262 -9.22 -22.92 32.42
C LEU A 262 -7.89 -23.65 32.12
N GLY A 263 -7.75 -24.92 32.53
CA GLY A 263 -6.55 -25.71 32.27
C GLY A 263 -6.39 -26.20 30.82
N VAL A 264 -7.50 -26.34 30.09
CA VAL A 264 -7.51 -26.87 28.71
C VAL A 264 -7.21 -25.78 27.67
N VAL A 265 -7.58 -24.52 27.93
CA VAL A 265 -7.34 -23.40 27.00
C VAL A 265 -5.86 -22.98 26.98
N VAL A 266 -5.14 -23.08 28.10
CA VAL A 266 -3.72 -22.66 28.19
C VAL A 266 -2.76 -23.65 27.51
N THR A 267 -3.08 -24.95 27.50
CA THR A 267 -2.31 -25.98 26.75
C THR A 267 -2.63 -25.95 25.25
N SER A 268 -3.89 -25.62 24.93
CA SER A 268 -4.37 -24.95 23.70
C SER A 268 -3.38 -24.07 22.96
N MET A 269 -3.14 -22.91 23.58
CA MET A 269 -2.45 -21.78 22.97
C MET A 269 -0.94 -22.01 22.83
N THR A 270 -0.34 -22.76 23.74
CA THR A 270 1.10 -23.12 23.67
C THR A 270 1.38 -24.10 22.53
N SER A 271 0.52 -25.09 22.27
CA SER A 271 0.64 -25.97 21.10
C SER A 271 0.44 -25.24 19.77
N GLY A 272 -0.49 -24.28 19.70
CA GLY A 272 -0.71 -23.45 18.50
C GLY A 272 0.47 -22.51 18.20
N MET A 273 1.09 -21.92 19.23
CA MET A 273 2.30 -21.10 19.09
C MET A 273 3.50 -21.95 18.67
N LEU A 274 3.69 -23.13 19.27
CA LEU A 274 4.73 -24.09 18.88
C LEU A 274 4.56 -24.54 17.43
N TYR A 275 3.34 -24.86 16.98
CA TYR A 275 3.08 -25.24 15.58
C TYR A 275 3.38 -24.11 14.59
N LYS A 276 2.99 -22.86 14.90
CA LYS A 276 3.31 -21.68 14.05
C LYS A 276 4.82 -21.38 14.03
N VAL A 277 5.50 -21.46 15.17
CA VAL A 277 6.96 -21.27 15.26
C VAL A 277 7.69 -22.37 14.49
N ASN A 278 7.25 -23.63 14.58
CA ASN A 278 7.84 -24.74 13.83
C ASN A 278 7.63 -24.57 12.32
N LYS A 279 6.46 -24.11 11.87
CA LYS A 279 6.20 -23.83 10.44
C LYS A 279 7.04 -22.68 9.91
N ILE A 280 7.31 -21.65 10.71
CA ILE A 280 8.21 -20.54 10.36
C ILE A 280 9.66 -21.05 10.29
N LEU A 281 10.11 -21.83 11.27
CA LEU A 281 11.45 -22.44 11.28
C LEU A 281 11.65 -23.37 10.08
N ILE A 282 10.69 -24.23 9.77
CA ILE A 282 10.75 -25.14 8.60
C ILE A 282 10.83 -24.34 7.29
N LYS A 283 10.02 -23.28 7.12
CA LYS A 283 10.11 -22.42 5.93
C LYS A 283 11.43 -21.66 5.84
N THR A 284 11.93 -21.18 6.97
CA THR A 284 13.21 -20.45 7.03
C THR A 284 14.38 -21.40 6.73
N TYR A 285 14.33 -22.64 7.22
CA TYR A 285 15.30 -23.70 6.92
C TYR A 285 15.25 -24.14 5.46
N GLN A 286 14.05 -24.27 4.87
CA GLN A 286 13.87 -24.56 3.44
C GLN A 286 14.41 -23.43 2.56
N GLN A 287 14.18 -22.16 2.93
CA GLN A 287 14.74 -21.01 2.22
C GLN A 287 16.25 -20.94 2.36
N TYR A 288 16.79 -21.16 3.56
CA TYR A 288 18.23 -21.24 3.81
C TYR A 288 18.89 -22.33 2.95
N LYS A 289 18.30 -23.54 2.92
CA LYS A 289 18.77 -24.65 2.07
C LYS A 289 18.71 -24.34 0.57
N LEU A 290 17.70 -23.60 0.12
CA LEU A 290 17.59 -23.12 -1.27
C LEU A 290 18.66 -22.09 -1.61
N PHE A 291 18.95 -21.18 -0.67
CA PHE A 291 20.01 -20.19 -0.82
C PHE A 291 21.41 -20.82 -0.83
N ASP A 292 21.69 -21.76 0.06
CA ASP A 292 22.98 -22.47 0.10
C ASP A 292 23.20 -23.30 -1.18
N ASN A 293 22.18 -23.98 -1.69
CA ASN A 293 22.26 -24.70 -2.96
C ASN A 293 22.50 -23.77 -4.15
N LEU A 294 21.87 -22.60 -4.19
CA LEU A 294 22.10 -21.59 -5.23
C LEU A 294 23.50 -20.98 -5.14
N PHE A 295 24.05 -20.82 -3.94
CA PHE A 295 25.43 -20.37 -3.73
C PHE A 295 26.46 -21.43 -4.15
N ALA A 296 26.23 -22.71 -3.84
CA ALA A 296 27.08 -23.81 -4.26
C ALA A 296 27.12 -23.96 -5.80
N ILE A 297 25.98 -23.82 -6.48
CA ILE A 297 25.88 -23.83 -7.96
C ILE A 297 26.63 -22.65 -8.58
N ARG A 298 26.68 -21.49 -7.90
CA ARG A 298 27.36 -20.28 -8.39
C ARG A 298 28.89 -20.34 -8.21
N ILE A 299 29.37 -21.13 -7.25
CA ILE A 299 30.81 -21.36 -7.03
C ILE A 299 31.36 -22.40 -8.00
N ASN A 300 30.58 -23.43 -8.37
CA ASN A 300 31.01 -24.48 -9.31
C ASN A 300 30.87 -24.11 -10.81
N ASN A 301 30.34 -22.92 -11.14
CA ASN A 301 30.21 -22.39 -12.50
C ASN A 301 31.20 -21.24 -12.81
N LYS A 302 32.33 -21.22 -12.10
CA LYS A 302 33.51 -20.38 -12.39
C LYS A 302 34.73 -21.28 -12.52
#